data_AF-A0A521RGM5-F1
#
_entry.id   AF-A0A521RGM5-F1
#
_cell.length_a   1.000
_cell.length_b   1.000
_cell.length_c   1.000
_cell.angle_alpha   90.00
_cell.angle_beta   90.00
_cell.angle_gamma   90.00
#
_symmetry.space_group_name_H-M   'P 1'
#
loop_
_entity.id
_entity.type
_entity.pdbx_description
1 polymer ?
#
loop_
_entity_poly.entity_id
_entity_poly.type
_entity_poly.pdbx_seq_one_letter_code
_entity_poly.pdbx_strand_id
1 'polypeptide(L)'
;MSTVAEVRLWGRRIGAVSLADGEKVAAFEFAPEFALSGIEVAPIAMPLTGRIYSFPELSGKTFHGLPGLLADSLPDKFGNALIDAWLARQGRTPESFNAIERLCYTGDRGMGALEYLPATGPKRSESNRLQVDQLVELASRILTQRNDLKVSLTSRRMISRRARKRLR
;
A
#
# COMPACT_ATOMS: atom_id res chain seq x y z
N MET A 1 -16.22 -2.38 5.36
CA MET A 1 -14.98 -1.61 5.20
C MET A 1 -14.34 -1.52 6.57
N SER A 2 -13.04 -1.79 6.71
CA SER A 2 -12.39 -1.63 8.03
C SER A 2 -12.19 -0.13 8.28
N THR A 3 -12.78 0.37 9.36
CA THR A 3 -12.63 1.76 9.82
C THR A 3 -11.67 1.86 11.00
N VAL A 4 -11.28 0.73 11.59
CA VAL A 4 -10.36 0.65 12.73
C VAL A 4 -9.30 -0.42 12.45
N ALA A 5 -8.07 -0.17 12.92
CA ALA A 5 -6.99 -1.15 12.99
C ALA A 5 -6.25 -1.05 14.33
N GLU A 6 -5.91 -2.19 14.90
CA GLU A 6 -4.97 -2.29 16.00
C GLU A 6 -3.54 -2.15 15.46
N VAL A 7 -2.71 -1.38 16.15
CA VAL A 7 -1.30 -1.18 15.82
C VAL A 7 -0.44 -1.89 16.86
N ARG A 8 0.48 -2.74 16.40
CA ARG A 8 1.47 -3.43 17.24
C ARG A 8 2.88 -3.04 16.86
N LEU A 9 3.79 -3.19 17.82
CA LEU A 9 5.24 -3.09 17.65
C LEU A 9 5.85 -4.39 18.20
N TRP A 10 6.48 -5.19 17.35
CA TRP A 10 7.03 -6.50 17.71
C TRP A 10 6.02 -7.39 18.46
N GLY A 11 4.80 -7.53 17.92
CA GLY A 11 3.72 -8.28 18.54
C GLY A 11 3.06 -7.66 19.80
N ARG A 12 3.61 -6.58 20.37
CA ARG A 12 3.00 -5.85 21.49
C ARG A 12 2.04 -4.79 20.97
N ARG A 13 0.79 -4.78 21.46
CA ARG A 13 -0.17 -3.71 21.16
C ARG A 13 0.35 -2.35 21.67
N ILE A 14 0.45 -1.38 20.76
CA ILE A 14 0.87 -0.02 21.09
C ILE A 14 -0.28 0.99 21.01
N GLY A 15 -1.34 0.68 20.28
CA GLY A 15 -2.45 1.61 20.09
C GLY A 15 -3.47 1.12 19.08
N ALA A 16 -4.35 2.04 18.69
CA ALA A 16 -5.31 1.82 17.62
C ALA A 16 -5.41 3.07 16.74
N VAL A 17 -5.67 2.84 15.46
CA VAL A 17 -5.97 3.89 14.49
C VAL A 17 -7.38 3.70 13.96
N SER A 18 -8.12 4.80 13.83
CA SER A 18 -9.48 4.80 13.29
C SER A 18 -9.67 5.91 12.28
N LEU A 19 -10.44 5.62 11.23
CA LEU A 19 -10.93 6.58 10.25
C LEU A 19 -12.46 6.48 10.23
N ALA A 20 -13.14 7.52 10.71
CA ALA A 20 -14.59 7.56 10.72
C ALA A 20 -15.16 7.65 9.30
N ASP A 21 -16.41 7.21 9.12
CA ASP A 21 -17.06 7.22 7.81
C ASP A 21 -17.21 8.66 7.28
N GLY A 22 -16.71 8.90 6.07
CA GLY A 22 -16.72 10.23 5.44
C GLY A 22 -15.56 11.13 5.85
N GLU A 23 -14.80 10.77 6.88
CA GLU A 23 -13.59 11.50 7.26
C GLU A 23 -12.41 11.18 6.34
N LYS A 24 -11.49 12.14 6.24
CA LYS A 24 -10.25 11.98 5.46
C LYS A 24 -9.02 11.87 6.33
N VAL A 25 -9.14 12.14 7.63
CA VAL A 25 -8.03 12.18 8.58
C VAL A 25 -8.27 11.13 9.64
N ALA A 26 -7.30 10.24 9.82
CA ALA A 26 -7.36 9.20 10.83
C ALA A 26 -6.91 9.74 12.20
N ALA A 27 -7.56 9.23 13.23
CA ALA A 27 -7.21 9.44 14.61
C ALA A 27 -6.44 8.22 15.14
N PHE A 28 -5.36 8.45 15.88
CA PHE A 28 -4.59 7.41 16.55
C PHE A 28 -4.53 7.67 18.05
N GLU A 29 -4.61 6.62 18.86
CA GLU A 29 -4.44 6.69 20.30
C GLU A 29 -3.52 5.57 20.77
N PHE A 30 -2.58 5.91 21.66
CA PHE A 30 -1.75 4.91 22.33
C PHE A 30 -2.57 4.08 23.31
N ALA A 31 -2.27 2.80 23.40
CA ALA A 31 -2.83 1.94 24.43
C ALA A 31 -2.37 2.43 25.82
N PRO A 32 -3.25 2.47 26.83
CA PRO A 32 -2.89 2.94 28.18
C PRO A 32 -1.66 2.22 28.75
N GLU A 33 -1.53 0.91 28.53
CA GLU A 33 -0.39 0.12 29.02
C GLU A 33 0.91 0.43 28.26
N PHE A 34 0.81 0.93 27.02
CA PHE A 34 1.96 1.34 26.22
C PHE A 34 2.40 2.77 26.53
N ALA A 35 1.45 3.68 26.81
CA ALA A 35 1.75 5.04 27.24
C ALA A 35 2.60 5.08 28.53
N LEU A 36 2.47 4.09 29.40
CA LEU A 36 3.28 3.94 30.62
C LEU A 36 4.65 3.27 30.39
N SER A 37 4.96 2.86 29.16
CA SER A 37 6.17 2.06 28.89
C SER A 37 7.47 2.86 28.80
N GLY A 38 7.39 4.17 28.54
CA GLY A 38 8.55 5.02 28.26
C GLY A 38 9.19 4.82 26.88
N ILE A 39 8.62 3.97 26.02
CA ILE A 39 9.12 3.72 24.65
C ILE A 39 8.52 4.73 23.67
N GLU A 40 9.28 5.76 23.35
CA GLU A 40 8.87 6.83 22.43
C GLU A 40 9.07 6.43 20.96
N VAL A 41 7.99 6.04 20.28
CA VAL A 41 8.03 5.65 18.84
C VAL A 41 8.07 6.84 17.90
N ALA A 42 7.58 8.01 18.33
CA ALA A 42 7.58 9.25 17.55
C ALA A 42 7.62 10.47 18.48
N PRO A 43 8.68 10.66 19.31
CA PRO A 43 8.70 11.61 20.43
C PRO A 43 8.39 13.06 20.06
N ILE A 44 8.78 13.49 18.84
CA ILE A 44 8.60 14.86 18.39
C ILE A 44 7.14 15.15 18.03
N ALA A 45 6.47 14.22 17.35
CA ALA A 45 5.12 14.43 16.83
C ALA A 45 4.04 13.81 17.72
N MET A 46 4.36 12.70 18.37
CA MET A 46 3.45 11.85 19.13
C MET A 46 4.08 11.37 20.45
N PRO A 47 4.29 12.27 21.42
CA PRO A 47 4.79 11.89 22.75
C PRO A 47 3.87 10.86 23.45
N LEU A 48 4.37 10.05 24.37
CA LEU A 48 3.56 9.07 25.08
C LEU A 48 2.56 9.73 26.06
N THR A 49 1.38 10.06 25.55
CA THR A 49 0.26 10.58 26.33
C THR A 49 -1.03 9.88 25.93
N GLY A 50 -2.01 9.82 26.83
CA GLY A 50 -3.35 9.27 26.55
C GLY A 50 -4.24 10.20 25.73
N ARG A 51 -3.67 10.99 24.82
CA ARG A 51 -4.42 11.88 23.94
C ARG A 51 -4.61 11.24 22.58
N ILE A 52 -5.65 11.69 21.88
CA ILE A 52 -5.88 11.32 20.49
C ILE A 52 -5.01 12.20 19.59
N TYR A 53 -4.31 11.56 18.66
CA TYR A 53 -3.45 12.17 17.66
C TYR A 53 -4.15 12.20 16.30
N SER A 54 -4.25 13.40 15.72
CA SER A 54 -4.67 13.61 14.34
C SER A 54 -3.84 14.74 13.74
N PHE A 55 -3.62 14.68 12.43
CA PHE A 55 -2.73 15.62 11.71
C PHE A 55 -3.37 16.11 10.41
N PRO A 56 -4.46 16.90 10.49
CA PRO A 56 -5.20 17.39 9.33
C PRO A 56 -4.37 18.27 8.39
N GLU A 57 -3.29 18.86 8.88
CA GLU A 57 -2.36 19.72 8.14
C GLU A 57 -1.43 18.94 7.20
N LEU A 58 -1.29 17.62 7.37
CA LEU A 58 -0.43 16.80 6.51
C LEU A 58 -1.03 16.65 5.11
N SER A 59 -0.16 16.60 4.10
CA SER A 59 -0.56 16.38 2.71
C SER A 59 -1.28 15.04 2.56
N GLY A 60 -2.58 15.08 2.26
CA GLY A 60 -3.39 13.88 2.04
C GLY A 60 -2.90 13.00 0.88
N LYS A 61 -2.17 13.56 -0.10
CA LYS A 61 -1.57 12.78 -1.20
C LYS A 61 -0.40 11.91 -0.75
N THR A 62 0.31 12.34 0.30
CA THR A 62 1.53 11.68 0.78
C THR A 62 1.22 10.78 1.97
N PHE A 63 0.44 11.28 2.92
CA PHE A 63 0.16 10.61 4.18
C PHE A 63 -1.16 9.83 4.17
N HIS A 64 -1.99 10.00 3.14
CA HIS A 64 -3.32 9.38 3.06
C HIS A 64 -4.20 9.64 4.29
N GLY A 65 -4.00 10.79 4.96
CA GLY A 65 -4.72 11.16 6.17
C GLY A 65 -4.24 10.46 7.45
N LEU A 66 -3.16 9.68 7.38
CA LEU A 66 -2.59 9.01 8.54
C LEU A 66 -1.56 9.90 9.27
N PRO A 67 -1.36 9.69 10.58
CA PRO A 67 -0.15 10.14 11.26
C PRO A 67 1.12 9.66 10.54
N GLY A 68 2.16 10.48 10.54
CA GLY A 68 3.43 10.17 9.86
C GLY A 68 4.04 8.83 10.26
N LEU A 69 3.94 8.47 11.54
CA LEU A 69 4.38 7.18 12.07
C LEU A 69 3.76 5.98 11.34
N LEU A 70 2.47 6.06 11.01
CA LEU A 70 1.74 4.96 10.37
C LEU A 70 1.84 5.03 8.85
N ALA A 71 1.92 6.24 8.30
CA ALA A 71 2.07 6.46 6.86
C ALA A 71 3.34 5.84 6.28
N ASP A 72 4.40 5.70 7.09
CA ASP A 72 5.67 5.08 6.67
C ASP A 72 5.52 3.59 6.33
N SER A 73 4.48 2.94 6.85
CA SER A 73 4.14 1.56 6.50
C SER A 73 3.34 1.43 5.19
N LEU A 74 2.95 2.55 4.57
CA LEU A 74 2.17 2.48 3.34
C LEU A 74 3.01 1.92 2.19
N PRO A 75 2.39 1.13 1.30
CA PRO A 75 3.07 0.56 0.14
C PRO A 75 3.55 1.65 -0.82
N ASP A 76 4.69 1.38 -1.47
CA ASP A 76 5.22 2.21 -2.54
C ASP A 76 4.38 2.09 -3.84
N LYS A 77 4.86 2.68 -4.94
CA LYS A 77 4.16 2.63 -6.23
C LYS A 77 3.92 1.21 -6.74
N PHE A 78 4.87 0.30 -6.52
CA PHE A 78 4.73 -1.09 -6.95
C PHE A 78 3.74 -1.84 -6.05
N GLY A 79 3.83 -1.66 -4.72
CA GLY A 79 2.89 -2.23 -3.77
C GLY A 79 1.46 -1.78 -4.00
N ASN A 80 1.25 -0.49 -4.35
CA ASN A 80 -0.07 0.00 -4.74
C ASN A 80 -0.61 -0.69 -6.00
N ALA A 81 0.23 -0.93 -7.02
CA ALA A 81 -0.19 -1.66 -8.21
C ALA A 81 -0.60 -3.12 -7.89
N LEU A 82 0.05 -3.76 -6.92
CA LEU A 82 -0.34 -5.10 -6.44
C LEU A 82 -1.68 -5.07 -5.71
N ILE A 83 -1.93 -4.05 -4.88
CA ILE A 83 -3.21 -3.84 -4.21
C ILE A 83 -4.33 -3.64 -5.23
N ASP A 84 -4.12 -2.79 -6.23
CA ASP A 84 -5.12 -2.52 -7.27
C ASP A 84 -5.48 -3.81 -8.03
N ALA A 85 -4.48 -4.63 -8.37
CA ALA A 85 -4.71 -5.92 -9.01
C ALA A 85 -5.46 -6.91 -8.08
N TRP A 86 -5.17 -6.90 -6.78
CA TRP A 86 -5.87 -7.72 -5.79
C TRP A 86 -7.32 -7.28 -5.60
N LEU A 87 -7.59 -5.97 -5.52
CA LEU A 87 -8.94 -5.39 -5.45
C LEU A 87 -9.76 -5.71 -6.69
N ALA A 88 -9.17 -5.58 -7.88
CA ALA A 88 -9.85 -5.89 -9.14
C ALA A 88 -10.31 -7.36 -9.19
N ARG A 89 -9.52 -8.30 -8.65
CA ARG A 89 -9.91 -9.72 -8.54
C ARG A 89 -11.08 -9.97 -7.60
N GLN A 90 -11.38 -9.02 -6.71
CA GLN A 90 -12.54 -9.05 -5.81
C GLN A 90 -13.72 -8.22 -6.33
N GLY A 91 -13.63 -7.67 -7.55
CA GLY A 91 -14.64 -6.76 -8.09
C GLY A 91 -14.71 -5.42 -7.36
N ARG A 92 -13.66 -5.05 -6.61
CA ARG A 92 -13.55 -3.76 -5.91
C ARG A 92 -12.74 -2.76 -6.74
N THR A 93 -13.08 -1.49 -6.61
CA THR A 93 -12.32 -0.40 -7.22
C THR A 93 -11.25 0.15 -6.26
N PRO A 94 -10.12 0.69 -6.75
CA PRO A 94 -9.07 1.30 -5.92
C PRO A 94 -9.58 2.43 -5.00
N GLU A 95 -10.59 3.18 -5.45
CA GLU A 95 -11.17 4.30 -4.70
C GLU A 95 -11.96 3.82 -3.47
N SER A 96 -12.43 2.58 -3.49
CA SER A 96 -13.12 1.97 -2.36
C SER A 96 -12.18 1.58 -1.21
N PHE A 97 -10.86 1.75 -1.38
CA PHE A 97 -9.85 1.23 -0.48
C PHE A 97 -9.19 2.33 0.35
N ASN A 98 -9.65 2.43 1.61
CA ASN A 98 -9.26 3.51 2.51
C ASN A 98 -7.87 3.28 3.13
N ALA A 99 -7.36 4.28 3.87
CA ALA A 99 -6.02 4.23 4.47
C ALA A 99 -5.87 3.11 5.52
N ILE A 100 -6.92 2.85 6.31
CA ILE A 100 -6.93 1.79 7.33
C ILE A 100 -6.87 0.42 6.67
N GLU A 101 -7.65 0.20 5.60
CA GLU A 101 -7.60 -1.03 4.83
C GLU A 101 -6.22 -1.25 4.19
N ARG A 102 -5.52 -0.19 3.76
CA ARG A 102 -4.13 -0.26 3.27
C ARG A 102 -3.15 -0.73 4.34
N LEU A 103 -3.30 -0.21 5.56
CA LEU A 103 -2.52 -0.67 6.71
C LEU A 103 -2.82 -2.15 7.00
N CYS A 104 -4.09 -2.54 7.07
CA CYS A 104 -4.50 -3.93 7.26
C CYS A 104 -4.00 -4.85 6.15
N TYR A 105 -4.00 -4.40 4.89
CA TYR A 105 -3.43 -5.18 3.78
C TYR A 105 -1.91 -5.31 3.88
N THR A 106 -1.23 -4.32 4.45
CA THR A 106 0.19 -4.43 4.76
C THR A 106 0.40 -5.46 5.87
N GLY A 107 -0.43 -5.42 6.91
CA GLY A 107 -0.43 -6.41 7.99
C GLY A 107 0.90 -6.42 8.72
N ASP A 108 1.57 -7.56 8.74
CA ASP A 108 2.92 -7.80 9.30
C ASP A 108 4.02 -7.79 8.24
N ARG A 109 3.70 -7.46 6.98
CA ARG A 109 4.63 -7.45 5.84
C ARG A 109 5.20 -6.07 5.53
N GLY A 110 4.86 -5.07 6.36
CA GLY A 110 5.37 -3.71 6.23
C GLY A 110 6.86 -3.63 6.50
N MET A 111 7.48 -2.56 6.03
CA MET A 111 8.84 -2.23 6.44
C MET A 111 8.85 -1.83 7.92
N GLY A 112 9.88 -2.23 8.65
CA GLY A 112 10.02 -1.90 10.07
C GLY A 112 9.36 -2.94 11.00
N ALA A 113 8.89 -2.46 12.15
CA ALA A 113 8.42 -3.29 13.25
C ALA A 113 6.92 -3.13 13.55
N LEU A 114 6.23 -2.24 12.81
CA LEU A 114 4.81 -2.00 12.98
C LEU A 114 3.98 -3.07 12.27
N GLU A 115 2.97 -3.56 12.96
CA GLU A 115 2.03 -4.55 12.45
C GLU A 115 0.59 -4.04 12.62
N TYR A 116 -0.28 -4.36 11.67
CA TYR A 116 -1.64 -3.85 11.63
C TYR A 116 -2.67 -4.97 11.59
N LEU A 117 -3.64 -4.93 12.51
CA LEU A 117 -4.68 -5.95 12.65
C LEU A 117 -6.09 -5.35 12.48
N PRO A 118 -7.04 -6.08 11.85
CA PRO A 118 -6.87 -7.43 11.30
C PRO A 118 -6.05 -7.41 10.00
N ALA A 119 -5.08 -8.33 9.87
CA ALA A 119 -4.31 -8.46 8.65
C ALA A 119 -5.22 -8.97 7.52
N THR A 120 -5.31 -8.20 6.43
CA THR A 120 -6.05 -8.56 5.22
C THR A 120 -5.09 -8.81 4.07
N GLY A 121 -5.59 -9.43 2.99
CA GLY A 121 -4.77 -9.81 1.85
C GLY A 121 -4.29 -11.27 1.89
N PRO A 122 -3.38 -11.65 0.96
CA PRO A 122 -2.96 -13.04 0.81
C PRO A 122 -2.25 -13.53 2.09
N LYS A 123 -2.67 -14.70 2.59
CA LYS A 123 -2.01 -15.36 3.72
C LYS A 123 -0.58 -15.72 3.32
N ARG A 124 0.34 -15.60 4.28
CA ARG A 124 1.70 -16.07 4.12
C ARG A 124 1.65 -17.57 3.83
N SER A 125 1.96 -17.96 2.60
CA SER A 125 2.30 -19.34 2.29
C SER A 125 3.62 -19.68 2.99
N GLU A 126 3.82 -20.94 3.36
CA GLU A 126 5.10 -21.44 3.86
C GLU A 126 6.26 -20.95 2.98
N SER A 127 7.42 -20.74 3.60
CA SER A 127 8.62 -20.23 2.94
C SER A 127 8.98 -21.11 1.73
N ASN A 128 8.50 -20.72 0.56
CA ASN A 128 8.73 -21.47 -0.65
C ASN A 128 10.10 -21.08 -1.21
N ARG A 129 10.90 -22.08 -1.59
CA ARG A 129 12.26 -21.84 -2.10
C ARG A 129 12.14 -21.06 -3.41
N LEU A 130 12.61 -19.82 -3.42
CA LEU A 130 12.49 -18.94 -4.58
C LEU A 130 13.36 -19.47 -5.72
N GLN A 131 12.74 -19.86 -6.84
CA GLN A 131 13.46 -20.28 -8.04
C GLN A 131 13.80 -19.06 -8.89
N VAL A 132 15.03 -18.57 -8.74
CA VAL A 132 15.51 -17.35 -9.43
C VAL A 132 15.39 -17.49 -10.95
N ASP A 133 15.66 -18.68 -11.50
CA ASP A 133 15.58 -18.94 -12.94
C ASP A 133 14.17 -18.70 -13.49
N GLN A 134 13.12 -19.09 -12.74
CA GLN A 134 11.74 -18.85 -13.15
C GLN A 134 11.40 -17.35 -13.17
N LEU A 135 11.95 -16.56 -12.25
CA LEU A 135 11.77 -15.11 -12.24
C LEU A 135 12.45 -14.46 -13.44
N VAL A 136 13.67 -14.91 -13.78
CA VAL A 136 14.41 -14.43 -14.97
C VAL A 136 13.65 -14.76 -16.25
N GLU A 137 13.12 -15.97 -16.36
CA GLU A 137 12.32 -16.39 -17.51
C GLU A 137 11.02 -15.59 -17.64
N LEU A 138 10.31 -15.36 -16.52
CA LEU A 138 9.11 -14.53 -16.50
C LEU A 138 9.42 -13.08 -16.92
N ALA A 139 10.46 -12.48 -16.35
CA ALA A 139 10.89 -11.12 -16.69
C ALA A 139 11.24 -11.00 -18.18
N SER A 140 11.99 -11.97 -18.71
CA SER A 140 12.37 -12.05 -20.12
C SER A 140 11.14 -12.14 -21.02
N ARG A 141 10.16 -12.99 -20.69
CA ARG A 141 8.90 -13.08 -21.44
C ARG A 141 8.12 -11.77 -21.46
N ILE A 142 8.01 -11.08 -20.33
CA ILE A 142 7.30 -9.79 -20.24
C ILE A 142 8.01 -8.72 -21.08
N LEU A 143 9.34 -8.68 -21.07
CA LEU A 143 10.13 -7.75 -21.87
C LEU A 143 9.97 -8.00 -23.37
N THR A 144 10.04 -9.26 -23.79
CA THR A 144 9.84 -9.66 -25.20
C THR A 144 8.44 -9.30 -25.68
N GLN A 145 7.40 -9.64 -24.91
CA GLN A 145 6.01 -9.29 -25.26
C GLN A 145 5.81 -7.78 -25.41
N ARG A 146 6.43 -6.95 -24.57
CA ARG A 146 6.37 -5.48 -24.71
C ARG A 146 7.07 -4.98 -25.96
N ASN A 147 8.20 -5.58 -26.34
CA ASN A 147 8.90 -5.25 -27.57
C ASN A 147 8.06 -5.62 -28.79
N ASP A 148 7.45 -6.81 -28.81
CA ASP A 148 6.58 -7.25 -29.91
C ASP A 148 5.34 -6.37 -30.05
N LEU A 149 4.73 -5.95 -28.93
CA LEU A 149 3.61 -5.01 -28.95
C LEU A 149 4.02 -3.66 -29.54
N LYS A 150 5.21 -3.12 -29.16
CA LYS A 150 5.75 -1.88 -29.74
C LYS A 150 6.06 -2.00 -31.23
N VAL A 151 6.62 -3.13 -31.67
CA VAL A 151 6.90 -3.38 -33.09
C VAL A 151 5.60 -3.45 -33.88
N SER A 152 4.56 -4.12 -33.38
CA SER A 152 3.28 -4.19 -34.09
C SER A 152 2.60 -2.83 -34.21
N LEU A 153 2.63 -1.99 -33.17
CA LEU A 153 2.07 -0.64 -33.19
C LEU A 153 2.83 0.32 -34.11
N THR A 154 4.16 0.17 -34.20
CA THR A 154 5.01 0.97 -35.10
C THR A 154 4.82 0.57 -36.56
N SER A 155 4.73 -0.72 -36.85
CA SER A 155 4.40 -1.27 -38.18
C SER A 155 3.01 -0.83 -38.65
N ARG A 156 2.01 -0.84 -37.76
CA ARG A 156 0.64 -0.36 -38.07
C ARG A 156 0.62 1.15 -38.38
N ARG A 157 1.49 1.94 -37.75
CA ARG A 157 1.64 3.38 -38.01
C ARG A 157 2.41 3.70 -39.31
N MET A 158 3.31 2.81 -39.74
CA MET A 158 3.99 2.93 -41.04
C MET A 158 3.09 2.58 -42.22
N ILE A 159 2.23 1.57 -42.08
CA ILE A 159 1.27 1.15 -43.12
C ILE A 159 0.25 2.27 -43.40
N SER A 160 -0.25 2.97 -42.38
CA SER A 160 -1.21 4.07 -42.56
C SER A 160 -0.61 5.35 -43.18
N ARG A 161 0.71 5.59 -43.03
CA ARG A 161 1.41 6.71 -43.71
C ARG A 161 1.76 6.40 -45.16
N ARG A 162 2.03 5.14 -45.53
CA ARG A 162 2.25 4.75 -46.93
C ARG A 162 0.97 4.76 -47.76
N ALA A 163 -0.19 4.46 -47.16
CA ALA A 163 -1.48 4.53 -47.85
C ALA A 163 -1.87 5.98 -48.28
N ARG A 164 -1.50 7.01 -47.50
CA ARG A 164 -1.77 8.42 -47.85
C ARG A 164 -0.82 9.02 -48.88
N LYS A 165 0.36 8.41 -49.10
CA LYS A 165 1.38 8.92 -50.03
C LYS A 165 1.28 8.34 -51.45
N ARG A 166 0.36 7.40 -51.68
CA ARG A 166 0.05 6.80 -53.00
C ARG A 166 -1.22 7.36 -53.66
N LEU A 167 -1.85 8.36 -53.06
CA LEU A 167 -3.06 9.02 -53.58
C LEU A 167 -2.82 10.49 -54.02
N ARG A 168 -1.57 10.84 -54.34
CA ARG A 168 -1.21 12.12 -54.97
C ARG A 168 -0.31 11.85 -56.16
#